data_AF-A0A7S1F2V4-F1
#
_entry.id   AF-A0A7S1F2V4-F1
#
_cell.length_a   1.000
_cell.length_b   1.000
_cell.length_c   1.000
_cell.angle_alpha   90.00
_cell.angle_beta   90.00
_cell.angle_gamma   90.00
#
_symmetry.space_group_name_H-M   'P 1'
#
loop_
_entity.id
_entity.type
_entity.pdbx_description
1 polymer ?
#
loop_
_entity_poly.entity_id
_entity_poly.type
_entity_poly.pdbx_seq_one_letter_code
_entity_poly.pdbx_strand_id
1 'polypeptide(L)'
;RADADALFHLHGVRLTNLFCLQVAGALRYSELTDPYLKSLLFYMEKTAVVPSEDVERVKAIKERGRRLFAPELGGRHAVWEERPMRQEMKEYAAFDFRYMHAMKEKLCRSNSNDPR
;
A
#
# COMPACT_ATOMS: atom_id res chain seq x y z
N ARG A 1 5.93 -5.27 -6.92
CA ARG A 1 6.29 -6.49 -7.68
C ARG A 1 5.12 -6.94 -8.54
N ALA A 2 4.02 -7.39 -7.95
CA ALA A 2 2.82 -7.80 -8.68
C ALA A 2 2.34 -6.74 -9.69
N ASP A 3 2.36 -5.45 -9.32
CA ASP A 3 1.97 -4.37 -10.24
C ASP A 3 2.89 -4.26 -11.46
N ALA A 4 4.19 -4.49 -11.31
CA ALA A 4 5.14 -4.46 -12.43
C ALA A 4 4.87 -5.62 -13.40
N ASP A 5 4.62 -6.82 -12.87
CA ASP A 5 4.27 -7.99 -13.66
C ASP A 5 2.93 -7.77 -14.38
N ALA A 6 1.92 -7.26 -13.69
CA ALA A 6 0.61 -6.97 -14.28
C ALA A 6 0.70 -5.95 -15.40
N LEU A 7 1.40 -4.83 -15.18
CA LEU A 7 1.59 -3.77 -16.17
C LEU A 7 2.32 -4.28 -17.43
N PHE A 8 3.34 -5.12 -17.25
CA PHE A 8 4.07 -5.67 -18.37
C PHE A 8 3.23 -6.67 -19.18
N HIS A 9 2.58 -7.64 -18.52
CA HIS A 9 1.86 -8.70 -19.23
C HIS A 9 0.51 -8.25 -19.80
N LEU A 10 -0.19 -7.33 -19.13
CA LEU A 10 -1.50 -6.85 -19.60
C LEU A 10 -1.37 -5.70 -20.59
N HIS A 11 -0.31 -4.89 -20.50
CA HIS A 11 -0.21 -3.63 -21.24
C HIS A 11 1.14 -3.39 -21.92
N GLY A 12 2.11 -4.30 -21.79
CA GLY A 12 3.46 -4.12 -22.35
C GLY A 12 4.27 -3.02 -21.68
N VAL A 13 3.81 -2.49 -20.54
CA VAL A 13 4.44 -1.34 -19.87
C VAL A 13 5.65 -1.80 -19.06
N ARG A 14 6.82 -1.24 -19.35
CA ARG A 14 8.04 -1.43 -18.57
C ARG A 14 8.28 -0.25 -17.64
N LEU A 15 8.26 -0.50 -16.33
CA LEU A 15 8.54 0.51 -15.32
C LEU A 15 10.03 0.87 -15.32
N THR A 16 10.34 2.16 -15.32
CA THR A 16 11.69 2.71 -15.12
C THR A 16 11.65 3.80 -14.06
N ASN A 17 12.76 4.06 -13.36
CA ASN A 17 12.86 5.07 -12.31
C ASN A 17 11.79 4.95 -11.20
N LEU A 18 11.45 3.72 -10.82
CA LEU A 18 10.42 3.45 -9.82
C LEU A 18 10.96 3.64 -8.39
N PHE A 19 10.20 4.36 -7.55
CA PHE A 19 10.42 4.41 -6.11
C PHE A 19 9.42 3.49 -5.39
N CYS A 20 9.88 2.35 -4.88
CA CYS A 20 9.01 1.42 -4.17
C CYS A 20 8.92 1.76 -2.68
N LEU A 21 7.76 2.23 -2.23
CA LEU A 21 7.52 2.65 -0.84
C LEU A 21 7.71 1.51 0.17
N GLN A 22 7.31 0.28 -0.14
CA GLN A 22 7.50 -0.84 0.78
C GLN A 22 8.98 -1.21 0.92
N VAL A 23 9.77 -1.16 -0.16
CA VAL A 23 11.22 -1.41 -0.09
C VAL A 23 11.92 -0.30 0.69
N ALA A 24 11.64 0.97 0.38
CA ALA A 24 12.19 2.10 1.11
C ALA A 24 11.77 2.09 2.60
N GLY A 25 10.52 1.71 2.89
CA GLY A 25 10.02 1.52 4.25
C GLY A 25 10.71 0.37 4.99
N ALA A 26 10.94 -0.76 4.32
CA ALA A 26 11.64 -1.90 4.90
C ALA A 26 13.09 -1.54 5.26
N LEU A 27 13.82 -0.88 4.35
CA LEU A 27 15.19 -0.44 4.61
C LEU A 27 15.30 0.50 5.83
N ARG A 28 14.23 1.21 6.18
CA ARG A 28 14.22 2.17 7.29
C ARG A 28 13.62 1.66 8.59
N TYR A 29 12.66 0.74 8.52
CA TYR A 29 11.81 0.35 9.67
C TYR A 29 11.67 -1.16 9.88
N SER A 30 12.24 -1.98 9.01
CA SER A 30 12.27 -3.44 9.19
C SER A 30 13.59 -3.88 9.82
N GLU A 31 13.52 -4.99 10.54
CA GLU A 31 14.67 -5.65 11.13
C GLU A 31 15.21 -6.71 10.15
N LEU A 32 16.51 -7.01 10.22
CA LEU A 32 17.11 -8.07 9.39
C LEU A 32 16.55 -9.46 9.71
N THR A 33 15.93 -9.62 10.89
CA THR A 33 15.28 -10.84 11.33
C THR A 33 13.82 -10.95 10.88
N ASP A 34 13.26 -9.91 10.26
CA ASP A 34 11.91 -9.98 9.70
C ASP A 34 11.88 -11.02 8.55
N PRO A 35 11.08 -12.09 8.65
CA PRO A 35 11.05 -13.13 7.62
C PRO A 35 10.36 -12.66 6.33
N TYR A 36 9.54 -11.61 6.41
CA TYR A 36 8.71 -11.11 5.32
C TYR A 36 8.63 -9.58 5.31
N LEU A 37 8.40 -9.05 4.11
CA LEU A 37 8.07 -7.64 3.91
C LEU A 37 6.74 -7.30 4.59
N LYS A 38 6.72 -6.22 5.37
CA LYS A 38 5.50 -5.78 6.06
C LYS A 38 4.53 -5.07 5.09
N SER A 39 3.28 -4.95 5.50
CA SER A 39 2.23 -4.36 4.67
C SER A 39 2.49 -2.87 4.40
N LEU A 40 1.93 -2.34 3.29
CA LEU A 40 2.00 -0.91 3.02
C LEU A 40 1.37 -0.08 4.14
N LEU A 41 0.26 -0.55 4.74
CA LEU A 41 -0.39 0.12 5.87
C LEU A 41 0.55 0.21 7.08
N PHE A 42 1.29 -0.85 7.40
CA PHE A 42 2.29 -0.82 8.48
C PHE A 42 3.31 0.30 8.27
N TYR A 43 3.86 0.44 7.07
CA TYR A 43 4.83 1.49 6.79
C TYR A 43 4.20 2.90 6.72
N MET A 44 2.93 3.02 6.32
CA MET A 44 2.18 4.28 6.41
C MET A 44 1.96 4.72 7.87
N GLU A 45 1.66 3.78 8.78
CA GLU A 45 1.55 4.05 10.21
C GLU A 45 2.91 4.45 10.80
N LYS A 46 3.99 3.74 10.47
CA LYS A 46 5.37 4.06 10.94
C LYS A 46 5.87 5.41 10.46
N THR A 47 5.47 5.84 9.27
CA THR A 47 5.80 7.17 8.75
C THR A 47 4.87 8.25 9.28
N ALA A 48 3.82 7.91 10.03
CA ALA A 48 2.81 8.85 10.54
C ALA A 48 2.24 9.76 9.45
N VAL A 49 1.96 9.19 8.26
CA VAL A 49 1.29 9.91 7.15
C VAL A 49 -0.22 9.81 7.21
N VAL A 50 -0.72 8.79 7.90
CA VAL A 50 -2.14 8.67 8.24
C VAL A 50 -2.34 9.40 9.57
N PRO A 51 -3.24 10.39 9.64
CA PRO A 51 -3.61 11.03 10.90
C PRO A 51 -4.06 9.99 11.92
N SER A 52 -3.68 10.15 13.19
CA SER A 52 -3.99 9.18 14.24
C SER A 52 -5.50 8.96 14.41
N GLU A 53 -6.32 10.01 14.28
CA GLU A 53 -7.78 9.89 14.32
C GLU A 53 -8.36 9.06 13.15
N ASP A 54 -7.61 8.92 12.06
CA ASP A 54 -8.05 8.26 10.84
C ASP A 54 -7.62 6.80 10.76
N VAL A 55 -6.69 6.32 11.59
CA VAL A 55 -6.11 4.96 11.48
C VAL A 55 -7.19 3.89 11.53
N GLU A 56 -8.09 3.94 12.52
CA GLU A 56 -9.16 2.94 12.65
C GLU A 56 -10.18 3.02 11.51
N ARG A 57 -10.46 4.24 11.02
CA ARG A 57 -11.31 4.44 9.83
C ARG A 57 -10.67 3.81 8.59
N VAL A 58 -9.37 4.00 8.38
CA VAL A 58 -8.63 3.42 7.25
C VAL A 58 -8.60 1.89 7.34
N LYS A 59 -8.33 1.32 8.52
CA LYS A 59 -8.39 -0.12 8.74
C LYS A 59 -9.77 -0.68 8.40
N ALA A 60 -10.84 -0.02 8.87
CA ALA A 60 -12.20 -0.44 8.58
C ALA A 60 -12.53 -0.39 7.08
N ILE A 61 -12.09 0.66 6.37
CA ILE A 61 -12.27 0.77 4.92
C ILE A 61 -11.51 -0.34 4.19
N LYS A 62 -10.25 -0.58 4.57
CA LYS A 62 -9.43 -1.64 3.99
C LYS A 62 -10.01 -3.03 4.24
N GLU A 63 -10.52 -3.28 5.44
CA GLU A 63 -11.14 -4.55 5.77
C GLU A 63 -12.44 -4.78 4.98
N ARG A 64 -13.31 -3.77 4.87
CA ARG A 64 -14.55 -3.86 4.08
C ARG A 64 -14.24 -4.17 2.62
N GLY A 65 -13.33 -3.43 1.99
CA GLY A 65 -12.93 -3.70 0.62
C GLY A 65 -12.27 -5.07 0.45
N ARG A 66 -11.37 -5.46 1.35
CA ARG A 66 -10.69 -6.75 1.30
C ARG A 66 -11.66 -7.93 1.34
N ARG A 67 -12.68 -7.90 2.21
CA ARG A 67 -13.71 -8.95 2.26
C ARG A 67 -14.49 -9.13 0.96
N LEU A 68 -14.59 -8.08 0.14
CA LEU A 68 -15.30 -8.17 -1.13
C LEU A 68 -14.49 -8.90 -2.20
N PHE A 69 -13.16 -8.74 -2.23
CA PHE A 69 -12.33 -9.33 -3.28
C PHE A 69 -11.54 -10.57 -2.85
N ALA A 70 -11.17 -10.72 -1.58
CA ALA A 70 -10.28 -11.77 -1.11
C ALA A 70 -11.03 -13.12 -0.93
N PRO A 71 -10.72 -14.17 -1.72
CA PRO A 71 -11.42 -15.46 -1.64
C PRO A 71 -11.32 -16.13 -0.27
N GLU A 72 -10.20 -15.94 0.43
CA GLU A 72 -10.00 -16.48 1.78
C GLU A 72 -10.92 -15.84 2.83
N LEU A 73 -11.57 -14.72 2.50
CA LEU A 73 -12.56 -14.04 3.35
C LEU A 73 -13.99 -14.16 2.80
N GLY A 74 -14.23 -15.06 1.82
CA GLY A 74 -15.52 -15.23 1.16
C GLY A 74 -15.80 -14.24 0.02
N GLY A 75 -14.79 -13.45 -0.37
CA GLY A 75 -14.86 -12.52 -1.50
C GLY A 75 -14.61 -13.20 -2.85
N ARG A 76 -14.62 -12.39 -3.92
CA ARG A 76 -14.31 -12.86 -5.28
C ARG A 76 -13.54 -11.82 -6.07
N HIS A 77 -12.52 -12.24 -6.82
CA HIS A 77 -11.74 -11.31 -7.66
C HIS A 77 -12.61 -10.56 -8.68
N ALA A 78 -13.67 -11.20 -9.18
CA ALA A 78 -14.61 -10.61 -10.15
C ALA A 78 -15.30 -9.32 -9.67
N VAL A 79 -15.26 -9.00 -8.37
CA VAL A 79 -15.81 -7.73 -7.86
C VAL A 79 -15.12 -6.50 -8.46
N TRP A 80 -13.84 -6.62 -8.88
CA TRP A 80 -13.11 -5.56 -9.57
C TRP A 80 -13.63 -5.27 -10.98
N GLU A 81 -14.32 -6.22 -11.60
CA GLU A 81 -14.87 -6.13 -12.96
C GLU A 81 -16.31 -5.59 -12.97
N GLU A 82 -16.99 -5.57 -11.82
CA GLU A 82 -18.37 -5.10 -11.72
C GLU A 82 -18.52 -3.63 -12.11
N ARG A 83 -19.59 -3.31 -12.85
CA ARG A 83 -19.95 -1.94 -13.24
C ARG A 83 -21.44 -1.68 -12.94
N PRO A 84 -21.79 -0.55 -12.28
CA PRO A 84 -20.87 0.43 -11.69
C PRO A 84 -20.05 -0.17 -10.54
N MET A 85 -18.82 0.33 -10.35
CA MET A 85 -17.95 -0.14 -9.26
C MET A 85 -18.60 0.17 -7.91
N ARG A 86 -18.58 -0.82 -7.00
CA ARG A 86 -19.10 -0.68 -5.63
C ARG A 86 -18.37 0.44 -4.88
N GLN A 87 -19.10 1.14 -4.01
CA GLN A 87 -18.57 2.30 -3.31
C GLN A 87 -17.39 1.93 -2.39
N GLU A 88 -17.47 0.78 -1.72
CA GLU A 88 -16.43 0.24 -0.85
C GLU A 88 -15.14 -0.07 -1.62
N MET A 89 -15.25 -0.54 -2.86
CA MET A 89 -14.10 -0.80 -3.72
C MET A 89 -13.44 0.49 -4.18
N LYS A 90 -14.23 1.53 -4.47
CA LYS A 90 -13.70 2.88 -4.78
C LYS A 90 -12.95 3.46 -3.59
N GLU A 91 -13.53 3.36 -2.40
CA GLU A 91 -12.90 3.81 -1.16
C GLU A 91 -11.60 3.06 -0.92
N TYR A 92 -11.63 1.73 -0.97
CA TYR A 92 -10.45 0.87 -0.82
C TYR A 92 -9.32 1.31 -1.77
N ALA A 93 -9.63 1.40 -3.06
CA ALA A 93 -8.65 1.76 -4.08
C ALA A 93 -8.09 3.18 -3.87
N ALA A 94 -8.94 4.16 -3.53
CA ALA A 94 -8.50 5.53 -3.28
C ALA A 94 -7.51 5.61 -2.10
N PHE A 95 -7.71 4.81 -1.05
CA PHE A 95 -6.84 4.80 0.11
C PHE A 95 -5.45 4.23 -0.16
N ASP A 96 -5.30 3.30 -1.10
CA ASP A 96 -3.99 2.77 -1.46
C ASP A 96 -3.04 3.84 -2.02
N PHE A 97 -3.59 4.89 -2.67
CA PHE A 97 -2.80 5.96 -3.28
C PHE A 97 -2.73 7.25 -2.45
N ARG A 98 -3.76 7.54 -1.64
CA ARG A 98 -3.94 8.84 -0.95
C ARG A 98 -2.71 9.34 -0.20
N TYR A 99 -1.96 8.45 0.44
CA TYR A 99 -0.83 8.80 1.30
C TYR A 99 0.54 8.50 0.69
N MET A 100 0.61 8.00 -0.54
CA MET A 100 1.87 7.55 -1.15
C MET A 100 2.89 8.69 -1.31
N HIS A 101 2.45 9.88 -1.73
CA HIS A 101 3.35 11.02 -1.94
C HIS A 101 3.95 11.52 -0.62
N ALA A 102 3.11 11.74 0.39
CA ALA A 102 3.56 12.14 1.73
C ALA A 102 4.52 11.11 2.34
N MET A 103 4.25 9.82 2.12
CA MET A 103 5.13 8.74 2.59
C MET A 103 6.49 8.78 1.90
N LYS A 104 6.51 8.98 0.57
CA LYS A 104 7.75 9.15 -0.18
C LYS A 104 8.58 10.31 0.38
N GLU A 105 7.97 11.48 0.56
CA GLU A 105 8.67 12.66 1.09
C GLU A 105 9.31 12.37 2.45
N LYS A 106 8.56 11.75 3.36
CA LYS A 106 9.08 11.39 4.69
C LYS A 106 10.22 10.38 4.62
N LEU A 107 10.13 9.39 3.75
CA LEU A 107 11.19 8.39 3.55
C LEU A 107 12.46 9.00 2.95
N CYS A 108 12.31 9.94 2.01
CA CYS A 108 13.43 10.62 1.36
C CYS A 108 14.11 11.69 2.23
N ARG A 109 13.45 12.20 3.27
CA ARG A 109 14.10 13.11 4.23
C ARG A 109 15.13 12.32 5.04
N SER A 110 16.41 12.61 4.79
CA SER A 110 17.53 12.13 5.61
C SER A 110 17.34 12.61 7.05
N ASN A 111 17.41 11.70 8.01
CA ASN A 111 17.64 12.13 9.39
C ASN A 111 19.09 12.63 9.44
N SER A 112 19.28 13.92 9.71
CA SER A 112 20.60 14.56 9.90
C SER A 112 21.37 14.03 11.13
N ASN A 113 20.96 12.90 11.70
CA ASN A 113 21.34 12.41 13.02
C ASN A 113 21.46 10.86 13.07
N ASP A 114 21.85 10.22 11.97
CA ASP A 114 22.09 8.77 11.96
C ASP A 114 23.60 8.48 12.09
N PRO A 115 24.13 8.17 13.30
CA PRO A 115 25.47 7.66 13.45
C PRO A 115 25.45 6.19 13.05
N ARG A 116 25.88 5.91 11.81
CA ARG A 116 26.28 4.56 11.41
C ARG A 116 27.51 4.11 12.20
#